data_AF-G3R8C0-F1
#
_entry.id   AF-G3R8C0-F1
#
_cell.length_a   1.000
_cell.length_b   1.000
_cell.length_c   1.000
_cell.angle_alpha   90.00
_cell.angle_beta   90.00
_cell.angle_gamma   90.00
#
_symmetry.space_group_name_H-M   'P 1'
#
loop_
_entity.id
_entity.type
_entity.pdbx_description
1 polymer ?
#
loop_
_entity_poly.entity_id
_entity_poly.type
_entity_poly.pdbx_seq_one_letter_code
_entity_poly.pdbx_strand_id
1 'polypeptide(L)'
;ASTPKQMERGAVCTDSHTDMRPLSGGLIAFSTLDGRPSAHDFDNSPVLQDWVTATDIRVAFSRLHTFGDENEDDSELARDSYFYAVSDLQVGGRCKCNGHAARCVRDRDDSLVCDCRHNTAGPECDRCKPFHYDRPWQRATAREANECVACNCNLHARRCRFNMELYKLSGRKSGGVCLNCRHNTAGRHCHYCKEGYYRDMGKPITHRKACKDCDSYCKASKGKLKINMKKYCKKDYAVQIHILKADKAGDWWKFTVNIISVYKQGTSRIRRGDQSLWIRSRDIACKCPKIKPLKKYLLLGNAEDSPDQSGIVADKSSLVIQWRDTWARRLRKFQQREKKGKCKKA
;
A
#
# COMPACT_ATOMS: atom_id res chain seq x y z
N ALA A 1 -26.29 38.82 -20.25
CA ALA A 1 -25.18 39.38 -19.45
C ALA A 1 -24.34 38.23 -18.91
N SER A 2 -23.02 38.29 -18.97
CA SER A 2 -22.15 37.21 -18.45
C SER A 2 -22.16 37.19 -16.93
N THR A 3 -22.39 36.02 -16.32
CA THR A 3 -22.35 35.87 -14.86
C THR A 3 -20.89 35.97 -14.39
N PRO A 4 -20.56 36.80 -13.38
CA PRO A 4 -19.21 36.83 -12.81
C PRO A 4 -18.81 35.45 -12.27
N LYS A 5 -17.52 35.07 -12.37
CA LYS A 5 -17.01 33.76 -11.89
C LYS A 5 -17.41 33.44 -10.44
N GLN A 6 -17.55 34.46 -9.58
CA GLN A 6 -17.95 34.31 -8.17
C GLN A 6 -19.44 33.95 -7.99
N MET A 7 -20.28 34.16 -9.01
CA MET A 7 -21.72 33.90 -9.02
C MET A 7 -22.11 32.69 -9.88
N GLU A 8 -21.16 31.83 -10.26
CA GLU A 8 -21.43 30.63 -11.06
C GLU A 8 -22.36 29.59 -10.39
N ARG A 9 -22.68 29.78 -9.10
CA ARG A 9 -23.71 29.01 -8.37
C ARG A 9 -25.03 29.76 -8.17
N GLY A 10 -25.09 31.02 -8.58
CA GLY A 10 -26.27 31.86 -8.43
C GLY A 10 -27.34 31.48 -9.44
N ALA A 11 -28.58 31.38 -8.95
CA ALA A 11 -29.76 31.49 -9.80
C ALA A 11 -29.88 32.95 -10.27
N VAL A 12 -30.26 33.12 -11.53
CA VAL A 12 -30.46 34.43 -12.16
C VAL A 12 -31.95 34.64 -12.41
N CYS A 13 -32.39 35.89 -12.38
CA CYS A 13 -33.74 36.29 -12.79
C CYS A 13 -33.66 36.91 -14.19
N THR A 14 -34.62 36.60 -15.05
CA THR A 14 -34.73 37.15 -16.40
C THR A 14 -36.19 37.27 -16.81
N ASP A 15 -36.47 38.25 -17.65
CA ASP A 15 -37.76 38.57 -18.28
C ASP A 15 -37.85 38.02 -19.73
N SER A 16 -36.83 37.31 -20.23
CA SER A 16 -36.76 36.87 -21.63
C SER A 16 -37.88 35.93 -22.08
N HIS A 17 -38.60 35.32 -21.14
CA HIS A 17 -39.70 34.38 -21.38
C HIS A 17 -40.97 34.76 -20.61
N THR A 18 -41.10 36.01 -20.16
CA THR A 18 -42.27 36.49 -19.43
C THR A 18 -43.29 37.19 -20.31
N ASP A 19 -43.08 37.22 -21.63
CA ASP A 19 -44.05 37.80 -22.55
C ASP A 19 -45.29 36.90 -22.68
N MET A 20 -46.47 37.52 -22.64
CA MET A 20 -47.76 36.83 -22.72
C MET A 20 -47.99 36.14 -24.08
N ARG A 21 -47.29 36.58 -25.13
CA ARG A 21 -47.41 36.00 -26.48
C ARG A 21 -46.28 34.99 -26.72
N PRO A 22 -46.58 33.83 -27.32
CA PRO A 22 -47.89 33.41 -27.84
C PRO A 22 -48.84 32.93 -26.73
N LEU A 23 -50.15 33.15 -26.91
CA LEU A 23 -51.20 32.74 -25.94
C LEU A 23 -51.33 31.22 -25.78
N SER A 24 -50.82 30.45 -26.75
CA SER A 24 -50.76 29.00 -26.70
C SER A 24 -49.47 28.53 -27.37
N GLY A 25 -48.89 27.43 -26.88
CA GLY A 25 -47.62 26.90 -27.38
C GLY A 25 -46.39 27.73 -26.98
N GLY A 26 -46.49 28.57 -25.94
CA GLY A 26 -45.33 29.24 -25.35
C GLY A 26 -44.31 28.23 -24.83
N LEU A 27 -43.02 28.56 -24.96
CA LEU A 27 -41.91 27.69 -24.56
C LEU A 27 -41.00 28.43 -23.58
N ILE A 28 -40.79 27.84 -22.41
CA ILE A 28 -39.79 28.29 -21.43
C ILE A 28 -38.67 27.25 -21.39
N ALA A 29 -37.48 27.66 -21.83
CA ALA A 29 -36.29 26.81 -21.83
C ALA A 29 -35.25 27.34 -20.86
N PHE A 30 -34.89 26.54 -19.86
CA PHE A 30 -33.82 26.86 -18.92
C PHE A 30 -32.59 25.99 -19.20
N SER A 31 -31.52 26.60 -19.69
CA SER A 31 -30.23 25.93 -19.86
C SER A 31 -29.34 26.19 -18.64
N THR A 32 -28.97 25.14 -17.92
CA THR A 32 -28.22 25.25 -16.66
C THR A 32 -26.84 25.88 -16.82
N LEU A 33 -26.22 25.77 -18.00
CA LEU A 33 -24.86 26.26 -18.28
C LEU A 33 -24.83 27.59 -19.04
N ASP A 34 -25.99 28.12 -19.42
CA ASP A 34 -26.06 29.34 -20.22
C ASP A 34 -25.52 30.55 -19.44
N GLY A 35 -24.76 31.40 -20.13
CA GLY A 35 -24.09 32.58 -19.56
C GLY A 35 -23.00 32.30 -18.52
N ARG A 36 -22.63 31.04 -18.25
CA ARG A 36 -21.62 30.68 -17.22
C ARG A 36 -20.20 30.61 -17.80
N PRO A 37 -19.23 31.37 -17.24
CA PRO A 37 -17.88 31.45 -17.80
C PRO A 37 -17.17 30.10 -17.92
N SER A 38 -17.25 29.24 -16.91
CA SER A 38 -16.55 27.95 -16.89
C SER A 38 -17.25 26.82 -17.65
N ALA A 39 -18.33 27.10 -18.39
CA ALA A 39 -19.11 26.08 -19.11
C ALA A 39 -18.27 25.31 -20.14
N HIS A 40 -17.31 25.97 -20.79
CA HIS A 40 -16.40 25.37 -21.76
C HIS A 40 -15.38 24.39 -21.13
N ASP A 41 -15.13 24.50 -19.83
CA ASP A 41 -14.22 23.64 -19.06
C ASP A 41 -14.96 22.92 -17.93
N PHE A 42 -16.17 22.43 -18.24
CA PHE A 42 -17.05 21.78 -17.28
C PHE A 42 -16.39 20.58 -16.57
N ASP A 43 -15.57 19.81 -17.29
CA ASP A 43 -14.89 18.62 -16.76
C ASP A 43 -13.93 18.93 -15.59
N ASN A 44 -13.38 20.14 -15.55
CA ASN A 44 -12.47 20.59 -14.50
C ASN A 44 -13.10 21.60 -13.52
N SER A 45 -14.37 22.00 -13.72
CA SER A 45 -15.09 22.92 -12.82
C SER A 45 -15.95 22.16 -11.81
N PRO A 46 -15.47 21.91 -10.57
CA PRO A 46 -16.29 21.28 -9.53
C PRO A 46 -17.50 22.14 -9.15
N VAL A 47 -17.39 23.46 -9.35
CA VAL A 47 -18.48 24.43 -9.09
C VAL A 47 -19.66 24.18 -10.01
N LEU A 48 -19.43 24.03 -11.31
CA LEU A 48 -20.50 23.78 -12.27
C LEU A 48 -21.00 22.33 -12.23
N GLN A 49 -20.12 21.38 -11.93
CA GLN A 49 -20.53 19.98 -11.72
C GLN A 49 -21.53 19.84 -10.56
N ASP A 50 -21.33 20.61 -9.49
CA ASP A 50 -22.24 20.70 -8.36
C ASP A 50 -23.54 21.43 -8.75
N TRP A 51 -23.45 22.57 -9.44
CA TRP A 51 -24.59 23.38 -9.88
C TRP A 51 -25.62 22.59 -10.73
N VAL A 52 -25.16 21.72 -11.64
CA VAL A 52 -26.05 20.92 -12.50
C VAL A 52 -26.54 19.63 -11.85
N THR A 53 -26.10 19.32 -10.62
CA THR A 53 -26.51 18.13 -9.89
C THR A 53 -27.83 18.40 -9.17
N ALA A 54 -28.87 17.63 -9.47
CA ALA A 54 -30.15 17.69 -8.79
C ALA A 54 -30.72 16.27 -8.61
N THR A 55 -31.46 16.07 -7.51
CA THR A 55 -32.26 14.86 -7.27
C THR A 55 -33.74 15.09 -7.61
N ASP A 56 -34.22 16.30 -7.33
CA ASP A 56 -35.62 16.70 -7.45
C ASP A 56 -35.71 18.08 -8.11
N ILE A 57 -36.74 18.28 -8.92
CA ILE A 57 -37.03 19.55 -9.59
C ILE A 57 -38.41 20.04 -9.16
N ARG A 58 -38.52 21.32 -8.83
CA ARG A 58 -39.77 22.00 -8.52
C ARG A 58 -39.93 23.21 -9.40
N VAL A 59 -41.04 23.28 -10.12
CA VAL A 59 -41.47 24.48 -10.85
C VAL A 59 -42.60 25.12 -10.07
N ALA A 60 -42.51 26.43 -9.84
CA ALA A 60 -43.53 27.20 -9.13
C ALA A 60 -43.98 28.37 -10.01
N PHE A 61 -45.28 28.43 -10.28
CA PHE A 61 -45.90 29.54 -11.00
C PHE A 61 -46.50 30.51 -9.98
N SER A 62 -46.04 31.77 -10.00
CA SER A 62 -46.33 32.72 -8.91
C SER A 62 -47.35 33.81 -9.27
N ARG A 63 -47.45 34.20 -10.56
CA ARG A 63 -48.37 35.25 -11.03
C ARG A 63 -48.89 34.94 -12.43
N LEU A 64 -50.18 35.21 -12.67
CA LEU A 64 -50.82 35.08 -13.99
C LEU A 64 -50.75 36.42 -14.75
N HIS A 65 -50.72 36.37 -16.08
CA HIS A 65 -50.89 37.57 -16.90
C HIS A 65 -52.37 37.98 -16.92
N THR A 66 -52.64 39.25 -16.63
CA THR A 66 -53.96 39.88 -16.77
C THR A 66 -53.95 40.73 -18.04
N PHE A 67 -55.01 40.69 -18.86
CA PHE A 67 -55.08 41.43 -20.14
C PHE A 67 -55.28 42.96 -19.97
N GLY A 68 -54.82 43.54 -18.85
CA GLY A 68 -55.17 44.90 -18.45
C GLY A 68 -56.51 45.02 -17.72
N ASP A 69 -57.18 43.89 -17.46
CA ASP A 69 -58.38 43.79 -16.63
C ASP A 69 -58.01 43.87 -15.13
N GLU A 70 -57.36 44.96 -14.73
CA GLU A 70 -57.09 45.25 -13.31
C GLU A 70 -58.31 45.87 -12.59
N ASN A 71 -59.44 46.01 -13.30
CA ASN A 71 -60.66 46.63 -12.78
C ASN A 71 -61.70 45.57 -12.39
N GLU A 72 -61.85 45.38 -11.08
CA GLU A 72 -63.04 45.05 -10.27
C GLU A 72 -64.33 44.48 -10.90
N ASP A 73 -64.29 43.65 -11.94
CA ASP A 73 -65.43 42.78 -12.27
C ASP A 73 -65.10 41.35 -11.81
N ASP A 74 -65.64 41.01 -10.64
CA ASP A 74 -65.67 39.67 -10.02
C ASP A 74 -66.56 38.70 -10.83
N SER A 75 -66.51 38.80 -12.16
CA SER A 75 -67.19 37.92 -13.08
C SER A 75 -66.52 36.54 -13.03
N GLU A 76 -67.29 35.53 -12.64
CA GLU A 76 -66.90 34.12 -12.60
C GLU A 76 -66.20 33.68 -13.91
N LEU A 77 -66.66 34.22 -15.05
CA LEU A 77 -66.10 33.99 -16.39
C LEU A 77 -64.65 34.52 -16.56
N ALA A 78 -64.29 35.64 -15.91
CA ALA A 78 -62.94 36.17 -15.99
C ALA A 78 -61.98 35.31 -15.18
N ARG A 79 -62.37 34.88 -13.97
CA ARG A 79 -61.57 33.98 -13.13
C ARG A 79 -61.31 32.62 -13.78
N ASP A 80 -62.31 32.07 -14.49
CA ASP A 80 -62.17 30.80 -15.21
C ASP A 80 -61.25 30.87 -16.44
N SER A 81 -60.97 32.08 -16.95
CA SER A 81 -60.09 32.28 -18.11
C SER A 81 -58.60 32.37 -17.75
N TYR A 82 -58.26 32.65 -16.49
CA TYR A 82 -56.89 32.82 -16.02
C TYR A 82 -56.42 31.58 -15.22
N PHE A 83 -55.75 30.66 -15.91
CA PHE A 83 -55.20 29.45 -15.30
C PHE A 83 -53.82 29.10 -15.86
N TYR A 84 -53.08 28.27 -15.14
CA TYR A 84 -51.85 27.68 -15.65
C TYR A 84 -52.17 26.36 -16.35
N ALA A 85 -51.69 26.22 -17.59
CA ALA A 85 -51.73 24.97 -18.32
C ALA A 85 -50.36 24.70 -18.96
N VAL A 86 -49.89 23.47 -18.85
CA VAL A 86 -48.62 23.01 -19.40
C VAL A 86 -48.90 21.73 -20.18
N SER A 87 -48.53 21.71 -21.46
CA SER A 87 -48.68 20.54 -22.32
C SER A 87 -47.60 19.49 -22.09
N ASP A 88 -46.35 19.92 -21.88
CA ASP A 88 -45.20 19.05 -21.70
C ASP A 88 -44.18 19.66 -20.72
N LEU A 89 -43.55 18.80 -19.91
CA LEU A 89 -42.48 19.17 -18.97
C LEU A 89 -41.30 18.23 -19.16
N GLN A 90 -40.20 18.76 -19.66
CA GLN A 90 -38.98 17.99 -19.91
C GLN A 90 -37.84 18.43 -18.99
N VAL A 91 -37.17 17.45 -18.40
CA VAL A 91 -35.92 17.65 -17.65
C VAL A 91 -34.81 16.87 -18.35
N GLY A 92 -34.08 17.56 -19.21
CA GLY A 92 -32.94 16.98 -19.93
C GLY A 92 -31.75 16.79 -19.00
N GLY A 93 -31.19 15.59 -18.97
CA GLY A 93 -30.05 15.28 -18.09
C GLY A 93 -29.46 13.91 -18.32
N ARG A 94 -28.52 13.55 -17.45
CA ARG A 94 -27.90 12.22 -17.38
C ARG A 94 -27.62 11.84 -15.95
N CYS A 95 -27.60 10.55 -15.67
CA CYS A 95 -27.13 10.03 -14.40
C CYS A 95 -25.71 10.54 -14.06
N LYS A 96 -25.53 10.99 -12.82
CA LYS A 96 -24.22 11.39 -12.30
C LYS A 96 -23.43 10.18 -11.83
N CYS A 97 -22.55 9.68 -12.69
CA CYS A 97 -21.67 8.54 -12.38
C CYS A 97 -20.18 8.89 -12.34
N ASN A 98 -19.85 10.19 -12.27
CA ASN A 98 -18.48 10.71 -12.25
C ASN A 98 -17.57 10.19 -13.38
N GLY A 99 -18.16 9.81 -14.53
CA GLY A 99 -17.46 9.22 -15.67
C GLY A 99 -16.98 7.77 -15.46
N HIS A 100 -17.43 7.09 -14.40
CA HIS A 100 -17.08 5.70 -14.10
C HIS A 100 -18.19 4.69 -14.37
N ALA A 101 -19.29 5.07 -15.02
CA ALA A 101 -20.30 4.14 -15.51
C ALA A 101 -20.87 4.61 -16.85
N ALA A 102 -21.21 3.65 -17.72
CA ALA A 102 -21.83 3.92 -19.01
C ALA A 102 -23.37 4.00 -18.93
N ARG A 103 -23.97 3.51 -17.85
CA ARG A 103 -25.42 3.43 -17.66
C ARG A 103 -25.80 3.35 -16.18
N CYS A 104 -27.06 3.67 -15.89
CA CYS A 104 -27.71 3.40 -14.61
C CYS A 104 -28.60 2.17 -14.69
N VAL A 105 -28.78 1.49 -13.56
CA VAL A 105 -29.64 0.33 -13.39
C VAL A 105 -30.42 0.47 -12.09
N ARG A 106 -31.59 -0.18 -12.00
CA ARG A 106 -32.28 -0.32 -10.71
C ARG A 106 -31.63 -1.44 -9.91
N ASP A 107 -31.41 -1.19 -8.62
CA ASP A 107 -30.89 -2.20 -7.69
C ASP A 107 -32.02 -3.07 -7.11
N ARG A 108 -31.73 -3.80 -6.02
CA ARG A 108 -32.71 -4.70 -5.38
C ARG A 108 -33.83 -3.96 -4.66
N ASP A 109 -33.58 -2.72 -4.26
CA ASP A 109 -34.52 -1.85 -3.55
C ASP A 109 -35.23 -0.92 -4.55
N ASP A 110 -35.20 -1.26 -5.84
CA ASP A 110 -35.73 -0.51 -6.98
C ASP A 110 -35.15 0.92 -7.14
N SER A 111 -34.02 1.19 -6.48
CA SER A 111 -33.35 2.48 -6.53
C SER A 111 -32.43 2.58 -7.76
N LEU A 112 -32.50 3.71 -8.47
CA LEU A 112 -31.66 3.95 -9.66
C LEU A 112 -30.23 4.29 -9.23
N VAL A 113 -29.26 3.43 -9.59
CA VAL A 113 -27.84 3.57 -9.24
C VAL A 113 -26.94 3.36 -10.45
N CYS A 114 -25.72 3.89 -10.40
CA CYS A 114 -24.72 3.70 -11.46
C CYS A 114 -24.19 2.25 -11.51
N ASP A 115 -24.06 1.67 -12.70
CA ASP A 115 -23.34 0.39 -12.93
C ASP A 115 -21.81 0.63 -12.91
N CYS A 116 -21.26 0.87 -11.72
CA CYS A 116 -19.89 1.36 -11.54
C CYS A 116 -18.79 0.42 -12.07
N ARG A 117 -17.90 1.01 -12.88
CA ARG A 117 -16.66 0.45 -13.45
C ARG A 117 -15.43 1.04 -12.78
N HIS A 118 -14.25 0.93 -13.38
CA HIS A 118 -13.02 1.59 -12.90
C HIS A 118 -12.67 1.33 -11.41
N ASN A 119 -13.09 0.18 -10.88
CA ASN A 119 -13.00 -0.19 -9.47
C ASN A 119 -13.59 0.84 -8.50
N THR A 120 -14.63 1.57 -8.90
CA THR A 120 -15.39 2.50 -8.07
C THR A 120 -16.68 1.88 -7.53
N ALA A 121 -17.23 2.47 -6.48
CA ALA A 121 -18.43 2.03 -5.78
C ALA A 121 -19.20 3.25 -5.27
N GLY A 122 -20.39 3.00 -4.73
CA GLY A 122 -21.33 4.05 -4.33
C GLY A 122 -22.34 4.36 -5.43
N PRO A 123 -23.45 5.03 -5.10
CA PRO A 123 -24.55 5.28 -6.03
C PRO A 123 -24.11 6.12 -7.24
N GLU A 124 -23.13 7.00 -7.06
CA GLU A 124 -22.58 7.88 -8.09
C GLU A 124 -21.16 7.49 -8.52
N CYS A 125 -20.68 6.31 -8.10
CA CYS A 125 -19.28 5.90 -8.27
C CYS A 125 -18.27 6.87 -7.61
N ASP A 126 -18.65 7.44 -6.48
CA ASP A 126 -18.02 8.51 -5.69
C ASP A 126 -16.88 8.04 -4.76
N ARG A 127 -16.63 6.72 -4.70
CA ARG A 127 -15.58 6.14 -3.86
C ARG A 127 -14.94 4.92 -4.50
N CYS A 128 -13.75 4.56 -4.04
CA CYS A 128 -13.10 3.33 -4.49
C CYS A 128 -13.72 2.07 -3.86
N LYS A 129 -13.78 0.98 -4.64
CA LYS A 129 -14.13 -0.36 -4.15
C LYS A 129 -13.17 -0.76 -3.01
N PRO A 130 -13.62 -1.63 -2.09
CA PRO A 130 -12.74 -2.23 -1.10
C PRO A 130 -11.46 -2.80 -1.75
N PHE A 131 -10.34 -2.64 -1.06
CA PHE A 131 -9.00 -3.07 -1.50
C PHE A 131 -8.38 -2.27 -2.66
N HIS A 132 -9.06 -1.24 -3.19
CA HIS A 132 -8.55 -0.36 -4.26
C HIS A 132 -8.17 1.03 -3.76
N TYR A 133 -7.40 1.06 -2.67
CA TYR A 133 -7.01 2.29 -1.97
C TYR A 133 -5.53 2.63 -2.17
N ASP A 134 -4.94 2.29 -3.32
CA ASP A 134 -3.54 2.59 -3.59
C ASP A 134 -3.30 4.05 -3.98
N ARG A 135 -4.29 4.71 -4.56
CA ARG A 135 -4.32 6.16 -4.82
C ARG A 135 -5.68 6.76 -4.45
N PRO A 136 -5.78 8.09 -4.25
CA PRO A 136 -7.06 8.75 -3.97
C PRO A 136 -8.07 8.54 -5.10
N TRP A 137 -9.36 8.49 -4.76
CA TRP A 137 -10.43 8.56 -5.75
C TRP A 137 -10.44 9.93 -6.45
N GLN A 138 -10.73 9.94 -7.75
CA GLN A 138 -10.91 11.14 -8.55
C GLN A 138 -11.95 10.86 -9.64
N ARG A 139 -12.73 11.88 -10.02
CA ARG A 139 -13.63 11.85 -11.17
C ARG A 139 -12.84 11.59 -12.47
N ALA A 140 -13.41 10.82 -13.40
CA ALA A 140 -12.83 10.68 -14.73
C ALA A 140 -12.95 11.98 -15.53
N THR A 141 -11.93 12.28 -16.33
CA THR A 141 -11.91 13.38 -17.30
C THR A 141 -11.93 12.83 -18.71
N ALA A 142 -12.10 13.68 -19.72
CA ALA A 142 -11.94 13.29 -21.11
C ALA A 142 -10.57 12.66 -21.45
N ARG A 143 -9.53 12.94 -20.64
CA ARG A 143 -8.14 12.47 -20.89
C ARG A 143 -7.74 11.30 -20.00
N GLU A 144 -8.19 11.27 -18.76
CA GLU A 144 -7.77 10.31 -17.75
C GLU A 144 -8.98 9.65 -17.09
N ALA A 145 -9.05 8.32 -17.16
CA ALA A 145 -10.14 7.52 -16.58
C ALA A 145 -10.16 7.52 -15.04
N ASN A 146 -9.01 7.85 -14.41
CA ASN A 146 -8.85 7.97 -12.96
C ASN A 146 -9.38 6.77 -12.16
N GLU A 147 -9.11 5.58 -12.65
CA GLU A 147 -9.57 4.34 -12.04
C GLU A 147 -8.91 4.09 -10.68
N CYS A 148 -9.66 3.47 -9.76
CA CYS A 148 -9.12 3.08 -8.47
C CYS A 148 -8.17 1.89 -8.63
N VAL A 149 -7.01 1.98 -7.97
CA VAL A 149 -5.91 1.00 -8.12
C VAL A 149 -5.86 0.08 -6.90
N ALA A 150 -5.79 -1.23 -7.18
CA ALA A 150 -5.69 -2.27 -6.16
C ALA A 150 -4.42 -2.15 -5.33
N CYS A 151 -4.54 -2.31 -4.01
CA CYS A 151 -3.40 -2.35 -3.12
C CYS A 151 -2.53 -3.59 -3.37
N ASN A 152 -1.22 -3.42 -3.47
CA ASN A 152 -0.30 -4.55 -3.56
C ASN A 152 0.03 -5.13 -2.17
N CYS A 153 -0.59 -6.26 -1.83
CA CYS A 153 -0.35 -6.96 -0.57
C CYS A 153 0.29 -8.34 -0.73
N ASN A 154 0.87 -8.63 -1.89
CA ASN A 154 1.47 -9.94 -2.21
C ASN A 154 0.53 -11.13 -1.88
N LEU A 155 -0.78 -10.99 -2.04
CA LEU A 155 -1.79 -12.00 -1.68
C LEU A 155 -1.83 -12.41 -0.19
N HIS A 156 -1.24 -11.60 0.70
CA HIS A 156 -1.21 -11.86 2.14
C HIS A 156 -2.22 -11.02 2.94
N ALA A 157 -2.92 -10.07 2.32
CA ALA A 157 -3.98 -9.32 2.96
C ALA A 157 -5.17 -9.14 2.00
N ARG A 158 -6.37 -9.01 2.57
CA ARG A 158 -7.62 -8.71 1.84
C ARG A 158 -8.14 -7.30 2.13
N ARG A 159 -7.45 -6.56 3.00
CA ARG A 159 -7.81 -5.20 3.41
C ARG A 159 -6.57 -4.33 3.30
N CYS A 160 -6.78 -3.10 2.89
CA CYS A 160 -5.76 -2.06 2.90
C CYS A 160 -6.42 -0.73 3.27
N ARG A 161 -5.60 0.27 3.56
CA ARG A 161 -5.99 1.67 3.71
C ARG A 161 -5.06 2.55 2.88
N PHE A 162 -5.54 3.74 2.53
CA PHE A 162 -4.73 4.76 1.92
C PHE A 162 -3.90 5.52 2.96
N ASN A 163 -2.73 6.02 2.56
CA ASN A 163 -1.90 6.94 3.32
C ASN A 163 -1.36 8.05 2.40
N MET A 164 -1.77 9.30 2.69
CA MET A 164 -1.43 10.48 1.89
C MET A 164 0.07 10.82 1.90
N GLU A 165 0.75 10.62 3.03
CA GLU A 165 2.17 10.94 3.17
C GLU A 165 3.01 9.99 2.30
N LEU A 166 2.72 8.70 2.35
CA LEU A 166 3.37 7.70 1.50
C LEU A 166 3.10 7.94 0.01
N TYR A 167 1.88 8.38 -0.32
CA TYR A 167 1.54 8.75 -1.70
C TYR A 167 2.39 9.92 -2.19
N LYS A 168 2.52 10.99 -1.41
CA LYS A 168 3.38 12.14 -1.73
C LYS A 168 4.84 11.70 -1.90
N LEU A 169 5.39 10.94 -0.96
CA LEU A 169 6.77 10.43 -1.00
C LEU A 169 7.04 9.52 -2.21
N SER A 170 6.02 8.80 -2.70
CA SER A 170 6.14 7.97 -3.91
C SER A 170 6.09 8.75 -5.23
N GLY A 171 6.03 10.09 -5.17
CA GLY A 171 5.79 10.93 -6.35
C GLY A 171 4.37 10.82 -6.88
N ARG A 172 3.38 10.71 -5.98
CA ARG A 172 1.94 10.53 -6.29
C ARG A 172 1.66 9.26 -7.11
N LYS A 173 2.32 8.14 -6.76
CA LYS A 173 2.12 6.85 -7.44
C LYS A 173 1.36 5.84 -6.58
N SER A 174 1.77 5.64 -5.32
CA SER A 174 1.20 4.62 -4.43
C SER A 174 1.26 5.04 -2.96
N GLY A 175 0.10 5.05 -2.31
CA GLY A 175 -0.12 5.28 -0.89
C GLY A 175 -0.77 4.12 -0.15
N GLY A 176 -1.04 2.98 -0.82
CA GLY A 176 -1.70 1.84 -0.22
C GLY A 176 -0.87 1.18 0.89
N VAL A 177 -1.52 0.84 2.01
CA VAL A 177 -0.92 0.13 3.14
C VAL A 177 -1.80 -1.06 3.51
N CYS A 178 -1.22 -2.26 3.47
CA CYS A 178 -1.92 -3.50 3.78
C CYS A 178 -2.23 -3.61 5.27
N LEU A 179 -3.38 -4.21 5.58
CA LEU A 179 -3.84 -4.42 6.95
C LEU A 179 -3.88 -5.92 7.25
N ASN A 180 -3.44 -6.30 8.46
CA ASN A 180 -3.47 -7.67 8.96
C ASN A 180 -2.80 -8.68 8.01
N CYS A 181 -1.52 -8.45 7.68
CA CYS A 181 -0.72 -9.38 6.88
C CYS A 181 -0.78 -10.81 7.45
N ARG A 182 -1.27 -11.75 6.63
CA ARG A 182 -1.38 -13.18 6.95
C ARG A 182 -0.11 -13.91 6.53
N HIS A 183 -0.09 -15.23 6.73
CA HIS A 183 0.98 -16.10 6.23
C HIS A 183 2.36 -15.76 6.81
N ASN A 184 2.39 -15.22 8.04
CA ASN A 184 3.60 -14.81 8.75
C ASN A 184 4.46 -13.76 8.01
N THR A 185 3.80 -12.95 7.18
CA THR A 185 4.42 -11.80 6.53
C THR A 185 4.18 -10.51 7.32
N ALA A 186 4.98 -9.49 7.02
CA ALA A 186 4.94 -8.18 7.65
C ALA A 186 5.40 -7.10 6.64
N GLY A 187 5.25 -5.84 7.05
CA GLY A 187 5.57 -4.67 6.25
C GLY A 187 4.39 -4.12 5.45
N ARG A 188 4.57 -2.93 4.88
CA ARG A 188 3.54 -2.17 4.13
C ARG A 188 2.80 -3.00 3.08
N HIS A 189 3.53 -3.80 2.32
CA HIS A 189 3.00 -4.67 1.26
C HIS A 189 3.02 -6.16 1.63
N CYS A 190 3.20 -6.50 2.91
CA CYS A 190 3.37 -7.89 3.36
C CYS A 190 4.54 -8.61 2.62
N HIS A 191 5.66 -7.90 2.43
CA HIS A 191 6.74 -8.28 1.51
C HIS A 191 7.96 -8.91 2.19
N TYR A 192 7.99 -8.97 3.52
CA TYR A 192 9.02 -9.67 4.29
C TYR A 192 8.40 -10.51 5.40
N CYS A 193 9.17 -11.43 5.98
CA CYS A 193 8.68 -12.31 7.05
C CYS A 193 8.71 -11.60 8.41
N LYS A 194 7.67 -11.82 9.22
CA LYS A 194 7.63 -11.32 10.60
C LYS A 194 8.77 -11.90 11.45
N GLU A 195 9.07 -11.28 12.57
CA GLU A 195 10.08 -11.81 13.50
C GLU A 195 9.74 -13.25 13.94
N GLY A 196 10.76 -14.12 14.02
CA GLY A 196 10.60 -15.55 14.25
C GLY A 196 10.38 -16.39 12.99
N TYR A 197 10.31 -15.75 11.82
CA TYR A 197 10.18 -16.41 10.52
C TYR A 197 11.26 -15.95 9.55
N TYR A 198 11.65 -16.82 8.61
CA TYR A 198 12.60 -16.52 7.55
C TYR A 198 12.01 -16.77 6.17
N ARG A 199 12.57 -16.09 5.16
CA ARG A 199 12.12 -16.18 3.76
C ARG A 199 12.58 -17.49 3.12
N ASP A 200 11.64 -18.25 2.56
CA ASP A 200 11.89 -19.47 1.78
C ASP A 200 12.10 -19.15 0.30
N MET A 201 13.35 -18.90 -0.11
CA MET A 201 13.68 -18.42 -1.47
C MET A 201 13.23 -19.36 -2.60
N GLY A 202 13.00 -20.65 -2.32
CA GLY A 202 12.42 -21.60 -3.28
C GLY A 202 10.93 -21.40 -3.59
N LYS A 203 10.28 -20.39 -3.00
CA LYS A 203 8.88 -20.04 -3.24
C LYS A 203 8.77 -18.55 -3.55
N PRO A 204 7.87 -18.10 -4.44
CA PRO A 204 7.65 -16.67 -4.66
C PRO A 204 7.09 -16.00 -3.39
N ILE A 205 7.28 -14.68 -3.26
CA ILE A 205 6.84 -13.96 -2.06
C ILE A 205 5.33 -14.10 -1.84
N THR A 206 4.55 -14.14 -2.93
CA THR A 206 3.08 -14.27 -2.91
C THR A 206 2.57 -15.61 -2.37
N HIS A 207 3.44 -16.61 -2.19
CA HIS A 207 3.03 -17.95 -1.79
C HIS A 207 2.65 -18.02 -0.30
N ARG A 208 1.60 -18.77 0.05
CA ARG A 208 1.10 -18.94 1.43
C ARG A 208 2.16 -19.38 2.46
N LYS A 209 3.15 -20.15 2.01
CA LYS A 209 4.29 -20.67 2.79
C LYS A 209 5.62 -20.00 2.44
N ALA A 210 5.60 -18.75 1.95
CA ALA A 210 6.83 -18.00 1.62
C ALA A 210 7.70 -17.71 2.86
N CYS A 211 7.10 -17.74 4.06
CA CYS A 211 7.76 -17.58 5.34
C CYS A 211 7.72 -18.88 6.14
N LYS A 212 8.90 -19.36 6.55
CA LYS A 212 9.08 -20.59 7.34
C LYS A 212 9.49 -20.26 8.77
N ASP A 213 9.06 -21.11 9.70
CA ASP A 213 9.26 -20.94 11.13
C ASP A 213 10.70 -21.25 11.55
N CYS A 214 11.30 -20.39 12.37
CA CYS A 214 12.67 -20.54 12.82
C CYS A 214 12.90 -21.69 13.81
N ASP A 215 11.90 -22.07 14.61
CA ASP A 215 12.06 -23.14 15.61
C ASP A 215 12.29 -24.50 14.94
N SER A 216 11.69 -24.70 13.77
CA SER A 216 11.91 -25.88 12.92
C SER A 216 13.27 -25.88 12.21
N TYR A 217 13.86 -24.69 12.00
CA TYR A 217 15.07 -24.53 11.21
C TYR A 217 16.35 -24.68 12.03
N CYS A 218 16.39 -24.06 13.21
CA CYS A 218 17.50 -24.15 14.15
C CYS A 218 16.99 -24.07 15.59
N LYS A 219 17.39 -25.01 16.44
CA LYS A 219 17.21 -24.86 17.88
C LYS A 219 18.24 -23.85 18.38
N ALA A 220 17.84 -22.58 18.47
CA ALA A 220 18.67 -21.55 19.11
C ALA A 220 19.13 -22.09 20.47
N SER A 221 20.43 -22.01 20.74
CA SER A 221 20.98 -22.60 21.97
C SER A 221 20.45 -21.87 23.21
N LYS A 222 19.45 -22.46 23.87
CA LYS A 222 18.86 -21.99 25.12
C LYS A 222 19.82 -22.26 26.29
N GLY A 223 20.89 -21.47 26.44
CA GLY A 223 21.77 -21.54 27.60
C GLY A 223 23.16 -20.90 27.46
N LYS A 224 23.86 -20.71 28.58
CA LYS A 224 25.28 -20.30 28.61
C LYS A 224 26.12 -21.43 27.99
N LEU A 225 26.44 -21.33 26.70
CA LEU A 225 27.26 -22.31 26.01
C LEU A 225 28.64 -22.47 26.66
N LYS A 226 28.87 -23.61 27.33
CA LYS A 226 30.19 -24.01 27.82
C LYS A 226 30.91 -24.78 26.71
N ILE A 227 32.01 -24.23 26.20
CA ILE A 227 32.91 -24.95 25.29
C ILE A 227 33.64 -26.05 26.05
N ASN A 228 33.81 -27.21 25.43
CA ASN A 228 34.57 -28.35 25.96
C ASN A 228 35.39 -28.99 24.83
N MET A 229 36.26 -29.94 25.19
CA MET A 229 37.13 -30.59 24.20
C MET A 229 36.34 -31.29 23.08
N LYS A 230 35.27 -32.00 23.43
CA LYS A 230 34.43 -32.73 22.46
C LYS A 230 33.83 -31.79 21.40
N LYS A 231 33.31 -30.63 21.82
CA LYS A 231 32.76 -29.61 20.91
C LYS A 231 33.83 -28.95 20.04
N TYR A 232 35.03 -28.70 20.60
CA TYR A 232 36.16 -28.15 19.86
C TYR A 232 36.66 -29.13 18.78
N CYS A 233 36.85 -30.41 19.13
CA CYS A 233 37.31 -31.42 18.19
C CYS A 233 36.33 -31.69 17.05
N LYS A 234 35.01 -31.56 17.29
CA LYS A 234 33.94 -31.78 16.29
C LYS A 234 33.84 -30.71 15.21
N LYS A 235 34.54 -29.58 15.36
CA LYS A 235 34.50 -28.46 14.42
C LYS A 235 35.82 -28.37 13.66
N ASP A 236 35.75 -27.93 12.41
CA ASP A 236 36.92 -27.90 11.52
C ASP A 236 37.83 -26.73 11.85
N TYR A 237 37.26 -25.58 12.20
CA TYR A 237 38.04 -24.41 12.59
C TYR A 237 37.50 -23.77 13.88
N ALA A 238 38.37 -23.01 14.55
CA ALA A 238 38.04 -22.29 15.77
C ALA A 238 38.86 -21.00 15.85
N VAL A 239 38.18 -19.86 15.86
CA VAL A 239 38.78 -18.54 15.78
C VAL A 239 38.15 -17.54 16.74
N GLN A 240 38.95 -16.62 17.25
CA GLN A 240 38.48 -15.42 17.93
C GLN A 240 38.33 -14.31 16.90
N ILE A 241 37.12 -13.79 16.77
CA ILE A 241 36.76 -12.75 15.81
C ILE A 241 36.23 -11.50 16.53
N HIS A 242 36.41 -10.35 15.92
CA HIS A 242 35.75 -9.10 16.27
C HIS A 242 34.93 -8.61 15.09
N ILE A 243 33.62 -8.41 15.27
CA ILE A 243 32.74 -7.99 14.19
C ILE A 243 32.86 -6.47 14.02
N LEU A 244 33.26 -6.02 12.84
CA LEU A 244 33.42 -4.61 12.51
C LEU A 244 32.15 -4.05 11.88
N LYS A 245 31.77 -4.57 10.71
CA LYS A 245 30.58 -4.13 9.94
C LYS A 245 29.83 -5.31 9.33
N ALA A 246 28.60 -5.05 8.90
CA ALA A 246 27.69 -6.04 8.33
C ALA A 246 26.94 -5.44 7.13
N ASP A 247 27.08 -6.08 5.98
CA ASP A 247 26.49 -5.68 4.73
C ASP A 247 25.57 -6.79 4.21
N LYS A 248 24.36 -6.46 3.74
CA LYS A 248 23.45 -7.44 3.15
C LYS A 248 23.83 -7.64 1.67
N ALA A 249 24.04 -8.90 1.28
CA ALA A 249 24.45 -9.31 -0.06
C ALA A 249 23.49 -10.40 -0.58
N GLY A 250 22.29 -9.99 -0.99
CA GLY A 250 21.23 -10.89 -1.46
C GLY A 250 20.79 -11.88 -0.38
N ASP A 251 21.00 -13.18 -0.63
CA ASP A 251 20.69 -14.29 0.28
C ASP A 251 21.72 -14.48 1.40
N TRP A 252 22.79 -13.69 1.37
CA TRP A 252 23.88 -13.73 2.32
C TRP A 252 24.03 -12.40 3.04
N TRP A 253 24.62 -12.48 4.22
CA TRP A 253 25.18 -11.36 4.93
C TRP A 253 26.69 -11.50 4.91
N LYS A 254 27.36 -10.40 4.54
CA LYS A 254 28.80 -10.26 4.55
C LYS A 254 29.19 -9.45 5.77
N PHE A 255 29.84 -10.09 6.74
CA PHE A 255 30.42 -9.43 7.89
C PHE A 255 31.90 -9.20 7.63
N THR A 256 32.39 -7.97 7.82
CA THR A 256 33.83 -7.75 7.93
C THR A 256 34.23 -8.02 9.36
N VAL A 257 35.11 -8.99 9.56
CA VAL A 257 35.57 -9.41 10.88
C VAL A 257 37.08 -9.32 10.98
N ASN A 258 37.58 -8.84 12.10
CA ASN A 258 39.01 -8.92 12.42
C ASN A 258 39.28 -10.24 13.17
N ILE A 259 40.14 -11.09 12.59
CA ILE A 259 40.55 -12.35 13.19
C ILE A 259 41.73 -12.09 14.14
N ILE A 260 41.43 -12.12 15.43
CA ILE A 260 42.40 -11.83 16.51
C ILE A 260 43.30 -13.05 16.75
N SER A 261 42.72 -14.24 16.82
CA SER A 261 43.45 -15.47 17.12
C SER A 261 42.85 -16.69 16.43
N VAL A 262 43.71 -17.55 15.93
CA VAL A 262 43.35 -18.83 15.32
C VAL A 262 43.76 -19.96 16.27
N TYR A 263 42.77 -20.69 16.77
CA TYR A 263 42.96 -21.82 17.69
C TYR A 263 42.90 -23.17 16.98
N LYS A 264 42.21 -23.27 15.85
CA LYS A 264 42.16 -24.44 14.98
C LYS A 264 42.02 -23.99 13.53
N GLN A 265 42.82 -24.58 12.64
CA GLN A 265 42.73 -24.34 11.20
C GLN A 265 41.71 -25.26 10.55
N GLY A 266 40.94 -24.69 9.61
CA GLY A 266 40.10 -25.47 8.70
C GLY A 266 40.88 -25.89 7.45
N THR A 267 40.14 -26.39 6.46
CA THR A 267 40.66 -26.69 5.12
C THR A 267 41.09 -25.43 4.38
N SER A 268 40.32 -24.35 4.49
CA SER A 268 40.72 -23.02 4.03
C SER A 268 41.65 -22.35 5.05
N ARG A 269 42.75 -21.74 4.56
CA ARG A 269 43.77 -21.13 5.43
C ARG A 269 43.26 -19.82 6.03
N ILE A 270 42.88 -19.86 7.30
CA ILE A 270 42.43 -18.67 8.03
C ILE A 270 43.63 -17.87 8.56
N ARG A 271 43.69 -16.56 8.30
CA ARG A 271 44.81 -15.69 8.74
C ARG A 271 44.31 -14.65 9.74
N ARG A 272 45.23 -14.12 10.55
CA ARG A 272 44.91 -12.95 11.39
C ARG A 272 44.71 -11.71 10.52
N GLY A 273 43.95 -10.75 11.03
CA GLY A 273 43.57 -9.54 10.30
C GLY A 273 42.15 -9.62 9.75
N ASP A 274 41.80 -8.68 8.88
CA ASP A 274 40.43 -8.52 8.40
C ASP A 274 40.09 -9.55 7.33
N GLN A 275 38.94 -10.20 7.49
CA GLN A 275 38.40 -11.18 6.55
C GLN A 275 36.87 -11.08 6.47
N SER A 276 36.32 -11.67 5.40
CA SER A 276 34.88 -11.83 5.22
C SER A 276 34.37 -13.03 6.03
N LEU A 277 33.30 -12.81 6.79
CA LEU A 277 32.47 -13.85 7.40
C LEU A 277 31.10 -13.83 6.74
N TRP A 278 30.72 -14.94 6.12
CA TRP A 278 29.47 -15.11 5.40
C TRP A 278 28.45 -15.90 6.23
N ILE A 279 27.24 -15.38 6.33
CA ILE A 279 26.13 -16.03 7.05
C ILE A 279 24.86 -15.89 6.21
N ARG A 280 24.07 -16.95 6.05
CA ARG A 280 22.85 -16.85 5.23
C ARG A 280 21.82 -15.94 5.88
N SER A 281 21.03 -15.24 5.06
CA SER A 281 19.95 -14.36 5.52
C SER A 281 18.93 -15.09 6.41
N ARG A 282 18.65 -16.37 6.13
CA ARG A 282 17.80 -17.24 6.97
C ARG A 282 18.38 -17.52 8.35
N ASP A 283 19.69 -17.68 8.44
CA ASP A 283 20.43 -17.93 9.69
C ASP A 283 20.38 -16.69 10.59
N ILE A 284 20.61 -15.51 10.01
CA ILE A 284 20.50 -14.22 10.71
C ILE A 284 19.06 -13.95 11.17
N ALA A 285 18.06 -14.16 10.29
CA ALA A 285 16.65 -13.96 10.63
C ALA A 285 16.23 -14.84 11.84
N CYS A 286 16.74 -16.07 11.91
CA CYS A 286 16.50 -16.99 13.02
C CYS A 286 17.47 -16.83 14.20
N LYS A 287 18.38 -15.84 14.17
CA LYS A 287 19.39 -15.59 15.22
C LYS A 287 20.27 -16.83 15.49
N CYS A 288 20.64 -17.55 14.43
CA CYS A 288 21.42 -18.79 14.44
C CYS A 288 22.58 -18.72 13.42
N PRO A 289 23.73 -18.10 13.73
CA PRO A 289 24.16 -17.72 15.08
C PRO A 289 23.74 -16.32 15.52
N LYS A 290 23.59 -16.13 16.84
CA LYS A 290 23.30 -14.83 17.45
C LYS A 290 24.56 -13.97 17.52
N ILE A 291 24.71 -13.08 16.55
CA ILE A 291 25.81 -12.14 16.46
C ILE A 291 25.33 -10.69 16.54
N LYS A 292 26.19 -9.82 17.05
CA LYS A 292 25.98 -8.37 17.11
C LYS A 292 27.25 -7.66 16.65
N PRO A 293 27.15 -6.56 15.90
CA PRO A 293 28.31 -5.73 15.57
C PRO A 293 29.07 -5.27 16.81
N LEU A 294 30.36 -4.94 16.64
CA LEU A 294 31.25 -4.40 17.66
C LEU A 294 31.47 -5.31 18.89
N LYS A 295 31.13 -6.59 18.79
CA LYS A 295 31.39 -7.59 19.83
C LYS A 295 32.44 -8.60 19.39
N LYS A 296 33.18 -9.13 20.37
CA LYS A 296 34.17 -10.20 20.18
C LYS A 296 33.49 -11.54 20.42
N TYR A 297 33.77 -12.51 19.55
CA TYR A 297 33.19 -13.85 19.62
C TYR A 297 34.26 -14.92 19.44
N LEU A 298 34.06 -16.07 20.09
CA LEU A 298 34.63 -17.33 19.69
C LEU A 298 33.68 -17.96 18.66
N LEU A 299 34.17 -18.13 17.43
CA LEU A 299 33.47 -18.80 16.33
C LEU A 299 34.12 -20.17 16.09
N LEU A 300 33.31 -21.23 16.14
CA LEU A 300 33.68 -22.56 15.65
C LEU A 300 32.68 -22.99 14.60
N GLY A 301 33.17 -23.40 13.43
CA GLY A 301 32.31 -23.82 12.33
C GLY A 301 32.89 -25.03 11.61
N ASN A 302 32.19 -25.42 10.55
CA ASN A 302 32.61 -26.46 9.64
C ASN A 302 33.12 -25.80 8.36
N ALA A 303 34.00 -26.47 7.63
CA ALA A 303 34.41 -26.01 6.32
C ALA A 303 33.21 -26.09 5.36
N GLU A 304 32.65 -24.94 5.00
CA GLU A 304 31.70 -24.79 3.90
C GLU A 304 32.24 -23.77 2.90
N ASP A 305 31.88 -23.94 1.63
CA ASP A 305 32.25 -23.01 0.57
C ASP A 305 31.49 -21.69 0.73
N SER A 306 32.24 -20.58 0.70
CA SER A 306 31.66 -19.24 0.71
C SER A 306 31.16 -18.82 -0.68
N PRO A 307 30.25 -17.84 -0.78
CA PRO A 307 29.68 -17.41 -2.07
C PRO A 307 30.72 -16.91 -3.08
N ASP A 308 31.81 -16.35 -2.58
CA ASP A 308 32.93 -15.78 -3.34
C ASP A 308 34.18 -16.69 -3.29
N GLN A 309 34.05 -17.92 -2.78
CA GLN A 309 35.17 -18.83 -2.49
C GLN A 309 36.28 -18.20 -1.61
N SER A 310 35.98 -17.07 -0.96
CA SER A 310 36.89 -16.29 -0.13
C SER A 310 36.27 -15.98 1.25
N GLY A 311 36.97 -16.41 2.31
CA GLY A 311 36.55 -16.14 3.69
C GLY A 311 35.84 -17.31 4.35
N ILE A 312 35.24 -17.02 5.50
CA ILE A 312 34.75 -18.04 6.44
C ILE A 312 33.22 -18.04 6.40
N VAL A 313 32.60 -19.21 6.44
CA VAL A 313 31.13 -19.35 6.51
C VAL A 313 30.73 -19.73 7.92
N ALA A 314 29.73 -19.06 8.48
CA ALA A 314 29.04 -19.54 9.67
C ALA A 314 27.56 -19.76 9.40
N ASP A 315 27.07 -20.91 9.82
CA ASP A 315 25.72 -21.43 9.56
C ASP A 315 25.02 -21.77 10.89
N LYS A 316 23.81 -22.34 10.80
CA LYS A 316 23.06 -22.84 11.96
C LYS A 316 23.80 -23.91 12.78
N SER A 317 24.78 -24.62 12.20
CA SER A 317 25.58 -25.61 12.93
C SER A 317 26.77 -25.00 13.66
N SER A 318 27.15 -23.77 13.32
CA SER A 318 28.27 -23.05 13.89
C SER A 318 28.01 -22.61 15.34
N LEU A 319 29.05 -22.71 16.16
CA LEU A 319 29.02 -22.30 17.56
C LEU A 319 29.62 -20.90 17.65
N VAL A 320 28.76 -19.91 17.91
CA VAL A 320 29.19 -18.53 18.16
C VAL A 320 28.90 -18.16 19.59
N ILE A 321 29.96 -17.87 20.34
CA ILE A 321 29.87 -17.59 21.76
C ILE A 321 30.61 -16.29 22.05
N GLN A 322 29.96 -15.35 22.74
CA GLN A 322 30.59 -14.07 23.08
C GLN A 322 31.87 -14.31 23.89
N TRP A 323 32.96 -13.67 23.47
CA TRP A 323 34.30 -13.90 23.98
C TRP A 323 34.42 -13.58 25.48
N ARG A 324 35.22 -14.39 26.19
CA ARG A 324 35.65 -14.16 27.57
C ARG A 324 37.14 -14.46 27.66
N ASP A 325 37.92 -13.61 28.31
CA ASP A 325 39.39 -13.73 28.29
C ASP A 325 39.91 -15.02 28.94
N THR A 326 39.16 -15.56 29.89
CA THR A 326 39.43 -16.88 30.50
C THR A 326 39.45 -18.03 29.49
N TRP A 327 38.87 -17.87 28.30
CA TRP A 327 38.89 -18.89 27.26
C TRP A 327 40.19 -18.97 26.48
N ALA A 328 41.00 -17.91 26.41
CA ALA A 328 42.28 -17.93 25.71
C ALA A 328 43.15 -19.09 26.21
N ARG A 329 43.40 -19.14 27.54
CA ARG A 329 44.20 -20.19 28.17
C ARG A 329 43.58 -21.58 27.96
N ARG A 330 42.26 -21.68 28.00
CA ARG A 330 41.54 -22.95 27.82
C ARG A 330 41.63 -23.49 26.39
N LEU A 331 41.45 -22.63 25.38
CA LEU A 331 41.56 -22.99 23.97
C LEU A 331 42.99 -23.35 23.58
N ARG A 332 44.00 -22.68 24.15
CA ARG A 332 45.41 -23.08 23.99
C ARG A 332 45.68 -24.48 24.54
N LYS A 333 45.11 -24.84 25.70
CA LYS A 333 45.17 -26.21 26.22
C LYS A 333 44.48 -27.22 25.28
N PHE A 334 43.37 -26.82 24.63
CA PHE A 334 42.69 -27.68 23.66
C PHE A 334 43.54 -27.91 22.42
N GLN A 335 44.10 -26.84 21.84
CA GLN A 335 45.01 -26.89 20.70
C GLN A 335 46.24 -27.78 20.98
N GLN A 336 46.87 -27.67 22.16
CA GLN A 336 48.00 -28.53 22.52
C GLN A 336 47.61 -30.02 22.63
N ARG A 337 46.43 -30.31 23.17
CA ARG A 337 45.93 -31.68 23.32
C ARG A 337 45.51 -32.28 21.97
N GLU A 338 44.96 -31.49 21.06
CA GLU A 338 44.69 -31.91 19.67
C GLU A 338 45.99 -32.27 18.95
N LYS A 339 47.04 -31.44 19.06
CA LYS A 339 48.39 -31.77 18.54
C LYS A 339 48.97 -33.08 19.11
N LYS A 340 48.58 -33.45 20.34
CA LYS A 340 48.92 -34.73 20.99
C LYS A 340 47.94 -35.86 20.62
N GLY A 341 47.15 -35.73 19.55
CA GLY A 341 46.23 -36.76 19.06
C GLY A 341 44.98 -36.99 19.94
N LYS A 342 44.66 -36.11 20.90
CA LYS A 342 43.54 -36.35 21.85
C LYS A 342 42.15 -36.00 21.29
N CYS A 343 42.05 -35.57 20.04
CA CYS A 343 40.77 -35.51 19.35
C CYS A 343 40.47 -36.90 18.75
N LYS A 344 39.71 -37.72 19.48
CA LYS A 344 39.16 -38.95 18.91
C LYS A 344 38.19 -38.54 17.79
N LYS A 345 38.48 -38.91 16.54
CA LYS A 345 37.50 -38.83 15.44
C LYS A 345 36.34 -39.73 15.88
N ALA A 346 35.18 -39.12 16.09
CA ALA A 346 33.97 -39.80 16.48
C ALA A 346 33.11 -40.02 15.24
#